data_AF-A0A2D0LCJ7-F1
#
_entry.id   AF-A0A2D0LCJ7-F1
#
_cell.length_a   1.000
_cell.length_b   1.000
_cell.length_c   1.000
_cell.angle_alpha   90.00
_cell.angle_beta   90.00
_cell.angle_gamma   90.00
#
_symmetry.space_group_name_H-M   'P 1'
#
loop_
_entity.id
_entity.type
_entity.pdbx_description
1 polymer ?
#
loop_
_entity_poly.entity_id
_entity_poly.type
_entity_poly.pdbx_seq_one_letter_code
_entity_poly.pdbx_strand_id
1 'polypeptide(L)' 'MYMFLPFLIALVIIATVITGKKKLTYTLWFALFIVTVFWFKYHATDALNLSF' A
#
# COMPACT_ATOMS: atom_id res chain seq x y z
N MET A 1 8.31 10.29 -7.49
CA MET A 1 7.85 10.33 -6.09
C MET A 1 6.38 9.94 -6.04
N TYR A 2 6.07 8.67 -5.79
CA TYR A 2 4.69 8.22 -5.63
C TYR A 2 4.57 7.40 -4.36
N MET A 3 4.89 8.00 -3.22
CA MET A 3 4.79 7.36 -1.88
C MET A 3 3.37 6.88 -1.53
N PHE A 4 2.39 7.16 -2.39
CA PHE A 4 0.99 6.84 -2.20
C PHE A 4 0.56 5.45 -2.66
N LEU A 5 1.45 4.66 -3.28
CA LEU A 5 1.11 3.32 -3.79
C LEU A 5 0.51 2.39 -2.73
N PRO A 6 1.07 2.26 -1.50
CA PRO A 6 0.45 1.45 -0.45
C PRO A 6 -0.97 1.93 -0.10
N PHE A 7 -1.22 3.24 -0.11
CA PHE A 7 -2.53 3.81 0.19
C PHE A 7 -3.56 3.56 -0.91
N LEU A 8 -3.15 3.54 -2.20
CA LEU A 8 -4.03 3.12 -3.30
C LEU A 8 -4.47 1.67 -3.15
N ILE A 9 -3.54 0.78 -2.81
CA ILE A 9 -3.86 -0.64 -2.60
C ILE A 9 -4.81 -0.79 -1.42
N ALA A 10 -4.59 -0.04 -0.33
CA ALA A 10 -5.50 0.00 0.81
C ALA A 10 -6.92 0.46 0.42
N LEU A 11 -7.05 1.44 -0.47
CA LEU A 11 -8.36 1.89 -0.97
C LEU A 11 -9.10 0.76 -1.71
N VAL A 12 -8.41 0.01 -2.58
CA VAL A 12 -8.98 -1.14 -3.29
C VAL A 12 -9.38 -2.25 -2.32
N ILE A 13 -8.59 -2.47 -1.26
CA ILE A 13 -8.94 -3.40 -0.18
C ILE A 13 -10.25 -2.99 0.49
N ILE A 14 -10.44 -1.71 0.82
CA ILE A 14 -11.68 -1.22 1.42
C ILE A 14 -12.89 -1.49 0.50
N ALA A 15 -12.77 -1.19 -0.79
CA ALA A 15 -13.82 -1.47 -1.76
C ALA A 15 -14.14 -2.98 -1.86
N THR A 16 -13.13 -3.85 -1.79
CA THR A 16 -13.33 -5.31 -1.81
C THR A 16 -13.92 -5.86 -0.51
N VAL A 17 -13.61 -5.25 0.64
CA VAL A 17 -14.27 -5.55 1.92
C VAL A 17 -15.76 -5.23 1.86
N ILE A 18 -16.13 -4.05 1.35
CA ILE A 18 -17.53 -3.59 1.22
C ILE A 18 -18.34 -4.54 0.32
N THR A 19 -17.71 -5.08 -0.74
CA THR A 19 -18.35 -6.05 -1.64
C THR A 19 -18.36 -7.49 -1.10
N GLY A 20 -17.86 -7.74 0.11
CA GLY A 20 -17.91 -9.03 0.78
C GLY A 20 -16.97 -10.10 0.20
N LYS A 21 -16.03 -9.74 -0.68
CA LYS A 21 -15.16 -10.68 -1.41
C LYS A 21 -13.97 -11.14 -0.56
N LYS A 22 -14.22 -11.90 0.51
CA LYS A 22 -13.23 -12.31 1.54
C LYS A 22 -11.91 -12.87 0.97
N LYS A 23 -11.97 -13.83 0.03
CA LYS A 23 -10.74 -14.41 -0.58
C LYS A 23 -9.88 -13.33 -1.25
N LEU A 24 -10.51 -12.47 -2.06
CA LEU A 24 -9.82 -11.39 -2.75
C LEU A 24 -9.25 -10.36 -1.77
N THR A 25 -9.99 -10.03 -0.72
CA THR A 25 -9.52 -9.14 0.36
C THR A 25 -8.24 -9.68 1.01
N TYR A 26 -8.18 -10.97 1.37
CA TYR A 26 -6.98 -11.56 1.97
C TYR A 26 -5.79 -11.59 1.01
N THR A 27 -6.02 -11.91 -0.27
CA THR A 27 -4.97 -11.85 -1.29
C THR A 27 -4.42 -10.44 -1.46
N LEU A 28 -5.28 -9.42 -1.49
CA LEU A 28 -4.87 -8.02 -1.58
C LEU A 28 -4.15 -7.55 -0.33
N TRP A 29 -4.56 -8.00 0.86
CA TRP A 29 -3.85 -7.75 2.11
C TRP A 29 -2.43 -8.29 2.11
N PHE A 30 -2.23 -9.50 1.61
CA PHE A 30 -0.90 -10.08 1.46
C PHE A 30 -0.05 -9.32 0.44
N ALA A 31 -0.64 -8.95 -0.70
CA ALA A 31 0.03 -8.12 -1.70
C ALA A 31 0.43 -6.74 -1.12
N LEU A 32 -0.45 -6.11 -0.33
CA LEU A 32 -0.15 -4.84 0.36
C LEU A 32 1.05 -4.98 1.29
N PHE A 33 1.14 -6.08 2.04
CA PHE A 33 2.27 -6.32 2.92
C PHE A 33 3.59 -6.40 2.14
N ILE A 34 3.63 -7.19 1.07
CA ILE A 34 4.80 -7.30 0.19
C ILE A 34 5.17 -5.93 -0.37
N VAL A 35 4.20 -5.23 -0.96
CA VAL A 35 4.44 -3.91 -1.55
C VAL A 35 4.98 -2.95 -0.51
N THR A 36 4.41 -2.91 0.70
CA THR A 36 4.87 -2.03 1.78
C THR A 36 6.34 -2.29 2.14
N VAL A 37 6.75 -3.55 2.27
CA VAL A 37 8.15 -3.90 2.58
C VAL A 37 9.11 -3.43 1.49
N PHE A 38 8.78 -3.72 0.22
CA PHE A 38 9.63 -3.29 -0.91
C PHE A 38 9.63 -1.77 -1.07
N TRP A 39 8.48 -1.14 -0.88
CA TRP A 39 8.32 0.31 -0.98
C TRP A 39 9.12 1.03 0.09
N PHE A 40 9.09 0.52 1.33
CA PHE A 40 9.91 1.02 2.42
C PHE A 40 11.40 0.84 2.10
N LYS A 41 11.83 -0.34 1.65
CA LYS A 41 13.24 -0.56 1.27
C LYS A 41 13.71 0.42 0.18
N TYR A 42 12.87 0.71 -0.80
CA TYR A 42 13.23 1.58 -1.92
C TYR A 42 13.25 3.07 -1.53
N HIS A 43 12.33 3.51 -0.67
CA HIS A 43 12.14 4.92 -0.33
C HIS A 43 12.66 5.31 1.06
N ALA A 44 13.17 4.38 1.88
CA ALA A 44 13.64 4.69 3.24
C ALA A 44 14.82 5.67 3.28
N THR A 45 15.60 5.75 2.21
CA THR A 45 16.75 6.65 2.08
C THR A 45 16.46 7.86 1.21
N ASP A 46 15.24 7.99 0.69
CA ASP A 46 14.87 9.16 -0.08
C ASP A 46 14.98 10.41 0.80
N ALA A 47 15.55 11.47 0.25
CA ALA A 47 15.65 12.74 0.93
C ALA A 47 14.23 13.21 1.30
N LEU A 48 13.99 13.35 2.60
CA LEU A 48 12.77 13.96 3.09
C LEU A 48 12.89 15.45 2.82
N ASN A 49 12.29 15.91 1.72
CA ASN A 49 12.19 17.33 1.36
C ASN A 49 11.22 18.01 2.33
N LEU A 50 11.70 18.25 3.55
CA LEU A 50 11.04 19.09 4.53
C LEU A 50 11.34 20.54 4.14
N SER A 51 10.33 21.21 3.56
CA SER A 51 10.35 22.66 3.43
C SER A 51 10.09 23.24 4.82
N PHE A 52 11.16 23.50 5.57
CA PHE A 52 11.12 24.43 6.70
C PHE A 52 11.47 25.82 6.21
#